data_AF-A0A6N8X724-F1
#
_entry.id   AF-A0A6N8X724-F1
#
_cell.length_a   1.000
_cell.length_b   1.000
_cell.length_c   1.000
_cell.angle_alpha   90.00
_cell.angle_beta   90.00
_cell.angle_gamma   90.00
#
_symmetry.space_group_name_H-M   'P 1'
#
loop_
_entity.id
_entity.type
_entity.pdbx_description
1 polymer ?
#
loop_
_entity_poly.entity_id
_entity_poly.type
_entity_poly.pdbx_seq_one_letter_code
_entity_poly.pdbx_strand_id
1 'polypeptide(L)'
;MPRFRACALPIQTHPRDPRPDPWHSSTNSFSASSPPSGGSRSFGGIFDITGRSERIAVLEEEMASQGFWDDREQARRVIAEANGLKAWVEPWRGLRAKAGELAELGELLGEDEDADLAREWGTEIGALGGAVDRLELRTML
;
A
#
# COMPACT_ATOMS: atom_id res chain seq x y z
N MET A 1 27.32 -61.97 16.26
CA MET A 1 26.93 -62.45 17.61
C MET A 1 28.22 -62.66 18.41
N PRO A 2 28.38 -62.10 19.62
CA PRO A 2 27.59 -62.44 20.82
C PRO A 2 27.01 -61.19 21.57
N ARG A 3 25.74 -61.25 21.98
CA ARG A 3 25.19 -61.47 23.35
C ARG A 3 25.21 -60.25 24.29
N PHE A 4 24.05 -59.57 24.29
CA PHE A 4 23.30 -58.98 25.42
C PHE A 4 24.03 -58.62 26.73
N ARG A 5 23.80 -57.37 27.19
CA ARG A 5 23.15 -57.13 28.50
C ARG A 5 22.61 -55.70 28.58
N ALA A 6 21.28 -55.59 28.57
CA ALA A 6 20.59 -54.44 29.11
C ALA A 6 20.67 -54.51 30.64
N CYS A 7 21.13 -53.43 31.28
CA CYS A 7 20.90 -53.17 32.69
C CYS A 7 20.21 -51.81 32.80
N ALA A 8 18.91 -51.86 33.04
CA ALA A 8 18.12 -50.75 33.53
C ALA A 8 18.56 -50.43 34.96
N LEU A 9 18.82 -49.15 35.25
CA LEU A 9 18.80 -48.63 36.61
C LEU A 9 17.95 -47.36 36.67
N PRO A 10 17.15 -47.21 37.73
CA PRO A 10 15.98 -46.34 37.76
C PRO A 10 16.36 -44.87 37.87
N ILE A 11 15.61 -44.05 37.14
CA ILE A 11 15.61 -42.60 37.21
C ILE A 11 15.06 -42.23 38.59
N GLN A 12 15.92 -41.84 39.53
CA GLN A 12 15.46 -41.25 40.79
C GLN A 12 14.97 -39.84 40.53
N THR A 13 13.65 -39.65 40.61
CA THR A 13 12.99 -38.35 40.66
C THR A 13 12.97 -37.89 42.12
N HIS A 14 13.54 -36.71 42.38
CA HIS A 14 13.34 -35.99 43.64
C HIS A 14 12.58 -34.71 43.31
N PRO A 15 11.37 -34.49 43.85
CA PRO A 15 10.71 -33.20 43.74
C PRO A 15 11.35 -32.25 44.75
N ARG A 16 11.93 -31.15 44.27
CA ARG A 16 12.20 -29.98 45.12
C ARG A 16 11.35 -28.84 44.60
N ASP A 17 10.44 -28.43 45.46
CA ASP A 17 9.50 -27.33 45.26
C ASP A 17 10.22 -26.05 44.82
N PRO A 18 9.63 -25.27 43.88
CA PRO A 18 10.17 -23.97 43.53
C PRO A 18 10.01 -22.99 44.72
N ARG A 19 11.11 -22.29 45.05
CA ARG A 19 11.07 -21.13 45.95
C ARG A 19 10.15 -20.07 45.35
N PRO A 20 9.34 -19.36 46.15
CA PRO A 20 8.51 -18.28 45.61
C PRO A 20 9.39 -17.15 45.07
N ASP A 21 9.11 -16.79 43.83
CA ASP A 21 9.70 -15.70 43.07
C ASP A 21 9.17 -14.35 43.60
N PRO A 22 10.07 -13.37 43.91
CA PRO A 22 9.68 -12.12 44.56
C PRO A 22 9.03 -11.10 43.60
N TRP A 23 8.69 -11.49 42.38
CA TRP A 23 8.18 -10.62 41.33
C TRP A 23 6.76 -11.00 40.92
N HIS A 24 5.89 -11.29 41.89
CA HIS A 24 4.45 -11.32 41.62
C HIS A 24 4.01 -9.94 41.13
N SER A 25 3.54 -9.95 39.89
CA SER A 25 3.15 -8.80 39.09
C SER A 25 1.96 -8.11 39.72
N SER A 26 2.14 -6.86 40.13
CA SER A 26 1.02 -5.95 40.35
C SER A 26 0.18 -5.91 39.07
N THR A 27 -1.05 -6.39 39.17
CA THR A 27 -2.12 -6.12 38.21
C THR A 27 -2.25 -4.62 38.03
N ASN A 28 -1.59 -4.08 37.01
CA ASN A 28 -1.91 -2.77 36.49
C ASN A 28 -2.83 -3.00 35.29
N SER A 29 -4.11 -2.71 35.49
CA SER A 29 -5.12 -2.66 34.44
C SER A 29 -4.73 -1.58 33.44
N PHE A 30 -3.94 -1.96 32.43
CA PHE A 30 -3.74 -1.15 31.24
C PHE A 30 -5.04 -1.17 30.46
N SER A 31 -5.89 -0.18 30.73
CA SER A 31 -6.97 0.22 29.86
C SER A 31 -6.39 0.42 28.46
N ALA A 32 -6.68 -0.50 27.55
CA ALA A 32 -6.41 -0.34 26.13
C ALA A 32 -7.31 0.78 25.61
N SER A 33 -6.84 2.02 25.72
CA SER A 33 -7.36 3.11 24.91
C SER A 33 -7.00 2.77 23.47
N SER A 34 -7.99 2.37 22.68
CA SER A 34 -7.86 2.14 21.24
C SER A 34 -7.05 3.29 20.62
N PRO A 35 -5.99 3.01 19.84
CA PRO A 35 -5.38 4.07 19.06
C PRO A 35 -6.43 4.59 18.07
N PRO A 36 -6.53 5.91 17.85
CA PRO A 36 -7.38 6.41 16.78
C PRO A 36 -6.90 5.80 15.46
N SER A 37 -7.82 5.11 14.81
CA SER A 37 -7.70 4.55 13.48
C SER A 37 -7.17 5.60 12.50
N GLY A 38 -6.03 5.28 11.89
CA GLY A 38 -5.73 5.70 10.52
C GLY A 38 -5.71 7.20 10.28
N GLY A 39 -4.80 7.92 10.92
CA GLY A 39 -4.21 9.09 10.27
C GLY A 39 -3.40 8.58 9.08
N SER A 40 -4.03 8.41 7.91
CA SER A 40 -3.28 8.28 6.66
C SER A 40 -2.38 9.50 6.60
N ARG A 41 -1.07 9.30 6.70
CA ARG A 41 -0.10 10.34 6.36
C ARG A 41 -0.24 10.57 4.86
N SER A 42 -1.28 11.29 4.43
CA SER A 42 -1.15 12.09 3.23
C SER A 42 -0.03 13.04 3.57
N PHE A 43 1.16 12.73 3.07
CA PHE A 43 2.25 13.67 3.14
C PHE A 43 1.74 14.93 2.45
N GLY A 44 1.35 15.94 3.22
CA GLY A 44 0.94 17.27 2.77
C GLY A 44 2.14 18.05 2.22
N GLY A 45 2.93 17.39 1.36
CA GLY A 45 3.94 17.96 0.51
C GLY A 45 3.49 17.89 -0.94
N ILE A 46 4.43 18.11 -1.85
CA ILE A 46 4.25 18.13 -3.31
C ILE A 46 3.46 16.93 -3.91
N PHE A 47 3.24 15.86 -3.15
CA PHE A 47 2.63 14.58 -3.53
C PHE A 47 1.19 14.36 -3.02
N ASP A 48 0.46 15.40 -2.57
CA ASP A 48 -0.94 15.23 -2.14
C ASP A 48 -1.88 14.89 -3.31
N ILE A 49 -1.87 13.62 -3.75
CA ILE A 49 -2.69 13.11 -4.85
C ILE A 49 -4.17 13.02 -4.44
N THR A 50 -4.44 12.72 -3.18
CA THR A 50 -5.81 12.62 -2.65
C THR A 50 -6.48 14.00 -2.63
N GLY A 51 -5.87 15.00 -1.99
CA GLY A 51 -6.44 16.35 -1.95
C GLY A 51 -6.57 16.99 -3.33
N ARG A 52 -5.59 16.75 -4.23
CA ARG A 52 -5.72 17.18 -5.64
C ARG A 52 -6.86 16.49 -6.36
N SER A 53 -7.08 15.20 -6.12
CA SER A 53 -8.20 14.47 -6.72
C SER A 53 -9.55 14.99 -6.24
N GLU A 54 -9.68 15.28 -4.94
CA GLU A 54 -10.88 15.89 -4.36
C GLU A 54 -11.15 17.27 -4.97
N ARG A 55 -10.11 18.11 -5.11
CA ARG A 55 -10.23 19.41 -5.74
C ARG A 55 -10.65 19.32 -7.21
N ILE A 56 -10.10 18.36 -7.96
CA ILE A 56 -10.53 18.10 -9.35
C ILE A 56 -12.02 17.76 -9.38
N ALA A 57 -12.50 16.90 -8.50
CA ALA A 57 -13.92 16.51 -8.46
C ALA A 57 -14.84 17.72 -8.20
N VAL A 58 -14.46 18.61 -7.28
CA VAL A 58 -15.20 19.85 -7.02
C VAL A 58 -15.24 20.76 -8.26
N LEU A 59 -14.09 20.95 -8.93
CA LEU A 59 -14.02 21.77 -10.15
C LEU A 59 -14.83 21.15 -11.30
N GLU A 60 -14.86 19.82 -11.41
CA GLU A 60 -15.68 19.13 -12.40
C GLU A 60 -17.18 19.29 -12.13
N GLU A 61 -17.60 19.29 -10.86
CA GLU A 61 -18.98 19.59 -10.47
C GLU A 61 -19.36 21.05 -10.79
N GLU A 62 -18.46 22.00 -10.51
CA GLU A 62 -18.64 23.41 -10.92
C GLU A 62 -18.79 23.54 -12.44
N MET A 63 -17.97 22.82 -13.22
CA MET A 63 -18.06 22.79 -14.68
C MET A 63 -19.36 22.18 -15.21
N ALA A 64 -19.99 21.28 -14.44
CA ALA A 64 -21.27 20.66 -14.77
C ALA A 64 -22.47 21.54 -14.38
N SER A 65 -22.25 22.64 -13.65
CA SER A 65 -23.33 23.52 -13.21
C SER A 65 -23.96 24.34 -14.34
N GLN A 66 -25.24 24.65 -14.20
CA GLN A 66 -25.95 25.52 -15.13
C GLN A 66 -25.43 26.96 -14.99
N GLY A 67 -25.14 27.60 -16.13
CA GLY A 67 -24.60 28.96 -16.18
C GLY A 67 -23.08 29.06 -16.04
N PHE A 68 -22.36 27.95 -15.82
CA PHE A 68 -20.89 27.94 -15.79
C PHE A 68 -20.28 28.50 -17.09
N TRP A 69 -20.88 28.17 -18.23
CA TRP A 69 -20.42 28.60 -19.55
C TRP A 69 -20.80 30.05 -19.90
N ASP A 70 -21.66 30.69 -19.11
CA ASP A 70 -22.10 32.06 -19.35
C ASP A 70 -20.99 33.07 -19.00
N ASP A 71 -20.17 32.77 -17.98
CA ASP A 71 -18.97 33.54 -17.65
C ASP A 71 -17.71 32.86 -18.24
N ARG A 72 -17.33 33.32 -19.44
CA ARG A 72 -16.17 32.76 -20.16
C ARG A 72 -14.84 32.96 -19.44
N GLU A 73 -14.69 34.02 -18.64
CA GLU A 73 -13.44 34.27 -17.92
C GLU A 73 -13.32 33.35 -16.71
N GLN A 74 -14.42 33.16 -15.97
CA GLN A 74 -14.43 32.22 -14.86
C GLN A 74 -14.29 30.77 -15.35
N ALA A 75 -14.96 30.40 -16.44
CA ALA A 75 -14.83 29.07 -17.02
C ALA A 75 -13.38 28.74 -17.42
N ARG A 76 -12.67 29.70 -18.03
CA ARG A 76 -11.25 29.54 -18.38
C ARG A 76 -10.37 29.28 -17.16
N ARG A 77 -10.60 30.00 -16.06
CA ARG A 77 -9.83 29.85 -14.82
C ARG A 77 -10.03 28.48 -14.20
N VAL A 78 -11.28 28.04 -14.06
CA VAL A 78 -11.63 26.73 -13.49
C VAL A 78 -11.06 25.60 -14.36
N ILE A 79 -11.19 25.68 -15.68
CA ILE A 79 -10.62 24.69 -16.60
C ILE A 79 -9.09 24.66 -16.50
N ALA A 80 -8.42 25.81 -16.41
CA ALA A 80 -6.98 25.87 -16.27
C ALA A 80 -6.50 25.26 -14.94
N GLU A 81 -7.21 25.54 -13.84
CA GLU A 81 -6.94 24.94 -12.53
C GLU A 81 -7.12 23.41 -12.59
N ALA A 82 -8.25 22.93 -13.11
CA ALA A 82 -8.54 21.52 -13.25
C ALA A 82 -7.48 20.80 -14.08
N ASN A 83 -7.08 21.37 -15.22
CA ASN A 83 -6.03 20.81 -16.08
C ASN A 83 -4.66 20.77 -15.38
N GLY A 84 -4.32 21.83 -14.63
CA GLY A 84 -3.09 21.86 -13.84
C GLY A 84 -3.05 20.75 -12.80
N LEU A 85 -4.16 20.53 -12.09
CA LEU A 85 -4.26 19.45 -11.10
C LEU A 85 -4.26 18.06 -11.75
N LYS A 86 -4.97 17.88 -12.87
CA LYS A 86 -4.99 16.62 -13.64
C LYS A 86 -3.59 16.24 -14.15
N ALA A 87 -2.78 17.21 -14.58
CA ALA A 87 -1.41 16.95 -15.02
C ALA A 87 -0.53 16.31 -13.91
N TRP A 88 -0.86 16.59 -12.65
CA TRP A 88 -0.24 15.94 -11.51
C TRP A 88 -0.84 14.58 -11.21
N VAL A 89 -2.17 14.45 -11.17
CA VAL A 89 -2.88 13.26 -10.69
C VAL A 89 -2.95 12.13 -11.73
N GLU A 90 -3.22 12.45 -13.00
CA GLU A 90 -3.44 11.46 -14.06
C GLU A 90 -2.26 10.50 -14.27
N PRO A 91 -0.98 10.95 -14.26
CA PRO A 91 0.14 10.04 -14.39
C PRO A 91 0.19 8.98 -13.28
N TRP A 92 -0.12 9.35 -12.03
CA TRP A 92 -0.17 8.39 -10.92
C TRP A 92 -1.34 7.43 -11.07
N ARG A 93 -2.51 7.92 -11.53
CA ARG A 93 -3.68 7.06 -11.81
C ARG A 93 -3.36 6.04 -12.90
N GLY A 94 -2.73 6.46 -13.98
CA GLY A 94 -2.31 5.59 -15.07
C GLY A 94 -1.33 4.51 -14.63
N LEU A 95 -0.31 4.87 -13.83
CA LEU A 95 0.62 3.89 -13.27
C LEU A 95 -0.08 2.87 -12.37
N ARG A 96 -1.00 3.33 -11.51
CA ARG A 96 -1.77 2.45 -10.62
C ARG A 96 -2.68 1.51 -11.39
N ALA A 97 -3.36 1.99 -12.44
CA ALA A 97 -4.20 1.16 -13.29
C ALA A 97 -3.37 0.07 -13.98
N LYS A 98 -2.28 0.47 -14.64
CA LYS A 98 -1.37 -0.46 -15.31
C LYS A 98 -0.74 -1.49 -14.35
N ALA A 99 -0.41 -1.08 -13.13
CA ALA A 99 0.06 -2.01 -12.11
C ALA A 99 -1.00 -3.05 -11.73
N GLY A 100 -2.28 -2.66 -11.65
CA GLY A 100 -3.40 -3.57 -11.42
C GLY A 100 -3.60 -4.55 -12.57
N GLU A 101 -3.62 -4.05 -13.82
CA GLU A 101 -3.71 -4.88 -15.03
C GLU A 101 -2.57 -5.92 -15.09
N LEU A 102 -1.34 -5.50 -14.77
CA LEU A 102 -0.19 -6.42 -14.73
C LEU A 102 -0.24 -7.39 -13.54
N ALA A 103 -0.83 -7.00 -12.41
CA ALA A 103 -1.03 -7.92 -11.30
C ALA A 103 -2.03 -9.04 -11.67
N GLU A 104 -3.16 -8.67 -12.27
CA GLU A 104 -4.16 -9.62 -12.78
C GLU A 104 -3.56 -10.54 -13.85
N LEU A 105 -2.75 -9.98 -14.76
CA LEU A 105 -2.05 -10.78 -15.78
C LEU A 105 -1.01 -11.73 -15.16
N GLY A 106 -0.33 -11.30 -14.09
CA GLY A 106 0.62 -12.12 -13.36
C GLY A 106 -0.04 -13.28 -12.60
N GLU A 107 -1.26 -13.06 -12.08
CA GLU A 107 -2.06 -14.13 -11.48
C GLU A 107 -2.42 -15.20 -12.52
N LEU A 108 -2.85 -14.80 -13.72
CA LEU A 108 -3.15 -15.74 -14.81
C LEU A 108 -1.92 -16.57 -15.24
N LEU A 109 -0.75 -15.94 -15.32
CA LEU A 109 0.52 -16.62 -15.64
C LEU A 109 0.96 -17.62 -14.56
N GLY A 110 0.53 -17.43 -13.30
CA GLY A 110 0.77 -18.39 -12.22
C GLY A 110 -0.09 -19.65 -12.33
N GLU A 111 -1.20 -19.56 -13.07
CA GLU A 111 -2.14 -20.67 -13.32
C GLU A 111 -1.85 -21.38 -14.66
N ASP A 112 -1.32 -20.66 -15.66
CA ASP A 112 -0.97 -21.17 -16.99
C ASP A 112 0.40 -20.64 -17.46
N GLU A 113 1.33 -21.55 -17.76
CA GLU A 113 2.71 -21.22 -18.15
C GLU A 113 2.81 -20.93 -19.65
N ASP A 114 2.32 -19.75 -20.08
CA ASP A 114 2.54 -19.23 -21.44
C ASP A 114 3.83 -18.38 -21.49
N ALA A 115 4.85 -18.90 -22.16
CA ALA A 115 6.16 -18.28 -22.28
C ALA A 115 6.15 -16.95 -23.06
N ASP A 116 5.25 -16.79 -24.05
CA ASP A 116 5.13 -15.55 -24.80
C ASP A 116 4.42 -14.48 -23.97
N LEU A 117 3.38 -14.87 -23.24
CA LEU A 117 2.67 -13.98 -22.32
C LEU A 117 3.57 -13.55 -21.15
N ALA A 118 4.38 -14.45 -20.60
CA ALA A 118 5.34 -14.12 -19.54
C ALA A 118 6.40 -13.12 -19.99
N ARG A 119 6.86 -13.22 -21.25
CA ARG A 119 7.81 -12.27 -21.85
C ARG A 119 7.20 -10.90 -22.06
N GLU A 120 5.95 -10.84 -22.51
CA GLU A 120 5.21 -9.58 -22.64
C GLU A 120 5.01 -8.92 -21.27
N TRP A 121 4.53 -9.68 -20.28
CA TRP A 121 4.35 -9.22 -18.90
C TRP A 121 5.63 -8.65 -18.29
N GLY A 122 6.77 -9.34 -18.44
CA GLY A 122 8.06 -8.87 -17.97
C GLY A 122 8.52 -7.56 -18.65
N THR A 123 8.20 -7.40 -19.94
CA THR A 123 8.49 -6.17 -20.69
C THR A 123 7.66 -5.00 -20.18
N GLU A 124 6.37 -5.23 -19.94
CA GLU A 124 5.44 -4.23 -19.43
C GLU A 124 5.74 -3.82 -17.99
N ILE A 125 6.17 -4.76 -17.13
CA ILE A 125 6.67 -4.44 -15.78
C ILE A 125 7.92 -3.56 -15.85
N GLY A 126 8.88 -3.88 -16.72
CA GLY A 126 10.06 -3.05 -16.91
C GLY A 126 9.71 -1.63 -17.37
N ALA A 127 8.76 -1.51 -18.30
CA ALA A 127 8.25 -0.22 -18.76
C ALA A 127 7.51 0.56 -17.66
N LEU A 128 6.75 -0.13 -16.80
CA LEU A 128 6.07 0.44 -15.65
C LEU A 128 7.08 1.00 -14.63
N GLY A 129 8.12 0.23 -14.29
CA GLY A 129 9.20 0.68 -13.41
C GLY A 129 9.87 1.95 -13.92
N GLY A 130 10.28 1.97 -15.19
CA GLY A 130 10.87 3.17 -15.79
C GLY A 130 9.91 4.36 -15.87
N ALA A 131 8.59 4.14 -15.88
CA ALA A 131 7.60 5.20 -15.83
C ALA A 131 7.42 5.78 -14.42
N VAL A 132 7.53 4.95 -13.38
CA VAL A 132 7.60 5.38 -11.98
C VAL A 132 8.84 6.26 -11.77
N ASP A 133 10.02 5.80 -12.19
CA ASP A 133 11.28 6.56 -12.04
C ASP A 133 11.19 7.96 -12.67
N ARG A 134 10.63 8.07 -13.87
CA ARG A 134 10.42 9.36 -14.54
C ARG A 134 9.49 10.28 -13.75
N LEU A 135 8.45 9.72 -13.12
CA LEU A 135 7.50 10.49 -12.33
C LEU A 135 8.10 10.94 -10.99
N GLU A 136 8.92 10.10 -10.36
CA GLU A 136 9.68 10.45 -9.16
C GLU A 136 10.65 11.61 -9.44
N LEU A 137 11.44 11.51 -10.51
CA LEU A 137 12.37 12.58 -10.92
C LEU A 137 11.67 13.90 -11.21
N ARG A 138 10.51 13.86 -11.89
CA ARG A 138 9.70 15.06 -12.16
C ARG A 138 9.23 15.75 -10.89
N THR A 139 9.12 15.01 -9.80
CA THR A 139 8.51 15.48 -8.56
C THR A 139 9.54 15.87 -7.49
N MET A 140 10.82 15.56 -7.71
CA MET A 140 11.95 15.97 -6.85
C MET A 140 12.57 17.34 -7.19
N LEU A 141 12.10 18.01 -8.25
CA LEU A 141 12.51 19.35 -8.68
C LEU A 141 11.42 20.38 -8.39
#